data_AF-A0A2S1Q3N1-F1
#
_entry.id   AF-A0A2S1Q3N1-F1
#
_cell.length_a   1.000
_cell.length_b   1.000
_cell.length_c   1.000
_cell.angle_alpha   90.00
_cell.angle_beta   90.00
_cell.angle_gamma   90.00
#
_symmetry.space_group_name_H-M   'P 1'
#
loop_
_entity.id
_entity.type
_entity.pdbx_description
1 polymer ?
#
loop_
_entity_poly.entity_id
_entity_poly.type
_entity_poly.pdbx_seq_one_letter_code
_entity_poly.pdbx_strand_id
1 'polypeptide(L)'
;SYRCTSGTNRFAAKIVSPGATDLGNKIYSTNVPGIGMRFSRGGATVNIVYPDVYSSRVYNTTNYSLEGSRFTLEIIKTAATTGSGTLAAGKYTSYDWESGGNPILETYLSANA
;
A
#
# COMPACT_ATOMS: atom_id res chain seq x y z
N SER A 1 10.04 -12.70 -5.90
CA SER A 1 11.34 -12.30 -5.32
C SER A 1 12.08 -11.44 -6.33
N TYR A 2 13.07 -10.68 -5.90
CA TYR A 2 13.85 -9.78 -6.74
C TYR A 2 15.33 -10.06 -6.64
N ARG A 3 16.06 -9.97 -7.74
CA ARG A 3 17.52 -10.02 -7.77
C ARG A 3 18.05 -8.59 -7.82
N CYS A 4 18.35 -8.03 -6.66
CA CYS A 4 18.87 -6.67 -6.52
C CYS A 4 20.36 -6.64 -6.87
N THR A 5 20.75 -5.80 -7.82
CA THR A 5 22.15 -5.58 -8.19
C THR A 5 22.76 -4.44 -7.39
N SER A 6 24.10 -4.28 -7.49
CA SER A 6 24.82 -3.21 -6.80
C SER A 6 24.20 -1.84 -7.07
N GLY A 7 24.03 -1.04 -6.02
CA GLY A 7 23.37 0.26 -6.06
C GLY A 7 22.13 0.35 -5.16
N THR A 8 21.38 1.43 -5.33
CA THR A 8 20.14 1.69 -4.60
C THR A 8 18.97 1.03 -5.33
N ASN A 9 18.34 0.08 -4.66
CA ASN A 9 17.15 -0.63 -5.13
C ASN A 9 15.94 -0.06 -4.40
N ARG A 10 14.91 0.34 -5.13
CA ARG A 10 13.74 1.07 -4.61
C ARG A 10 12.46 0.28 -4.85
N PHE A 11 11.67 0.10 -3.81
CA PHE A 11 10.39 -0.60 -3.85
C PHE A 11 9.27 0.35 -3.43
N ALA A 12 8.36 0.63 -4.35
CA ALA A 12 7.29 1.60 -4.19
C ALA A 12 5.99 0.92 -3.75
N ALA A 13 5.45 1.42 -2.65
CA ALA A 13 4.11 1.15 -2.15
C ALA A 13 3.17 2.22 -2.68
N LYS A 14 2.11 1.82 -3.38
CA LYS A 14 1.19 2.71 -4.10
C LYS A 14 -0.25 2.43 -3.69
N ILE A 15 -1.06 3.49 -3.66
CA ILE A 15 -2.53 3.39 -3.69
C ILE A 15 -2.94 3.29 -5.16
N VAL A 16 -3.73 2.28 -5.49
CA VAL A 16 -4.15 1.97 -6.86
C VAL A 16 -5.66 1.78 -6.99
N SER A 17 -6.42 1.96 -5.91
CA SER A 17 -7.88 1.93 -5.94
C SER A 17 -8.44 3.03 -6.85
N PRO A 18 -9.27 2.69 -7.85
CA PRO A 18 -9.89 3.69 -8.72
C PRO A 18 -10.71 4.72 -7.95
N GLY A 19 -10.55 6.00 -8.31
CA GLY A 19 -11.32 7.09 -7.70
C GLY A 19 -10.88 7.50 -6.29
N ALA A 20 -9.90 6.82 -5.68
CA ALA A 20 -9.36 7.24 -4.40
C ALA A 20 -8.59 8.56 -4.52
N THR A 21 -8.89 9.49 -3.63
CA THR A 21 -8.24 10.80 -3.55
C THR A 21 -7.48 10.92 -2.24
N ASP A 22 -6.29 11.50 -2.27
CA ASP A 22 -5.52 11.80 -1.06
C ASP A 22 -6.23 12.91 -0.27
N LEU A 23 -6.54 12.62 1.00
CA LEU A 23 -7.16 13.54 1.96
C LEU A 23 -6.13 14.14 2.92
N GLY A 24 -4.84 13.90 2.69
CA GLY A 24 -3.75 14.24 3.59
C GLY A 24 -3.48 13.15 4.64
N ASN A 25 -2.31 13.22 5.28
CA ASN A 25 -1.88 12.26 6.30
C ASN A 25 -1.93 10.78 5.84
N LYS A 26 -1.72 10.56 4.53
CA LYS A 26 -1.80 9.25 3.87
C LYS A 26 -3.17 8.57 4.03
N ILE A 27 -4.22 9.38 4.16
CA ILE A 27 -5.62 8.93 4.21
C ILE A 27 -6.20 9.09 2.82
N TYR A 28 -6.83 8.04 2.30
CA TYR A 28 -7.44 8.05 0.98
C TYR A 28 -8.94 7.91 1.07
N SER A 29 -9.66 8.67 0.25
CA SER A 29 -11.12 8.65 0.22
C SER A 29 -11.68 7.29 -0.21
N THR A 30 -12.93 7.05 0.18
CA THR A 30 -13.72 5.90 -0.25
C THR A 30 -14.96 6.35 -0.99
N ASN A 31 -15.72 5.39 -1.53
CA ASN A 31 -17.06 5.65 -2.07
C ASN A 31 -18.12 5.91 -0.98
N VAL A 32 -17.78 5.79 0.31
CA VAL A 32 -18.67 6.12 1.43
C VAL A 32 -18.36 7.53 1.95
N PRO A 33 -19.32 8.48 1.90
CA PRO A 33 -19.09 9.86 2.31
C PRO A 33 -18.56 9.98 3.75
N GLY A 34 -17.52 10.79 3.95
CA GLY A 34 -16.92 11.01 5.27
C GLY A 34 -16.12 9.83 5.83
N ILE A 35 -15.84 8.79 5.02
CA ILE A 35 -15.00 7.66 5.38
C ILE A 35 -13.75 7.65 4.48
N GLY A 36 -12.58 7.60 5.12
CA GLY A 36 -11.28 7.39 4.49
C GLY A 36 -10.60 6.12 4.99
N MET A 37 -9.53 5.72 4.31
CA MET A 37 -8.73 4.56 4.66
C MET A 37 -7.25 4.90 4.66
N ARG A 38 -6.51 4.26 5.57
CA ARG A 38 -5.05 4.27 5.57
C ARG A 38 -4.53 2.84 5.65
N PHE A 39 -3.53 2.55 4.83
CA PHE A 39 -2.95 1.22 4.70
C PHE A 39 -1.52 1.25 5.22
N SER A 40 -1.14 0.24 5.99
CA SER A 40 0.23 0.07 6.42
C SER A 40 0.67 -1.39 6.39
N ARG A 41 1.97 -1.60 6.21
CA ARG A 41 2.64 -2.88 6.29
C ARG A 41 3.81 -2.75 7.26
N GLY A 42 3.87 -3.60 8.26
CA GLY A 42 4.98 -3.67 9.21
C GLY A 42 5.61 -5.06 9.23
N GLY A 43 6.92 -5.11 9.03
CA GLY A 43 7.75 -6.31 9.14
C GLY A 43 9.00 -6.04 10.00
N ALA A 44 9.93 -6.98 10.02
CA ALA A 44 11.16 -6.83 10.79
C ALA A 44 12.07 -5.72 10.22
N THR A 45 12.08 -5.55 8.89
CA THR A 45 12.94 -4.58 8.20
C THR A 45 12.14 -3.47 7.50
N VAL A 46 11.01 -3.81 6.90
CA VAL A 46 10.22 -2.91 6.05
C VAL A 46 8.96 -2.50 6.79
N ASN A 47 8.88 -1.20 7.11
CA ASN A 47 7.72 -0.57 7.73
C ASN A 47 7.25 0.57 6.85
N ILE A 48 6.03 0.48 6.33
CA ILE A 48 5.48 1.37 5.30
C ILE A 48 4.07 1.79 5.69
N VAL A 49 3.78 3.08 5.55
CA VAL A 49 2.40 3.60 5.46
C VAL A 49 2.21 4.06 4.01
N TYR A 50 1.21 3.53 3.32
CA TYR A 50 1.05 3.74 1.88
C TYR A 50 0.52 5.15 1.57
N PRO A 51 0.98 5.80 0.49
CA PRO A 51 2.09 5.40 -0.37
C PRO A 51 3.46 5.72 0.26
N ASP A 52 4.49 4.95 -0.09
CA ASP A 52 5.88 5.19 0.35
C ASP A 52 6.89 4.46 -0.55
N VAL A 53 8.19 4.65 -0.30
CA VAL A 53 9.26 3.91 -0.97
C VAL A 53 10.26 3.36 0.04
N TYR A 54 10.40 2.04 0.06
CA TYR A 54 11.52 1.38 0.74
C TYR A 54 12.75 1.40 -0.17
N SER A 55 13.86 1.94 0.32
CA SER A 55 15.14 1.98 -0.40
C SER A 55 16.17 1.14 0.33
N SER A 56 16.88 0.29 -0.42
CA SER A 56 17.99 -0.49 0.11
C SER A 56 19.20 -0.41 -0.81
N ARG A 57 20.38 -0.17 -0.23
CA ARG A 57 21.65 -0.15 -0.95
C ARG A 57 22.36 -1.49 -0.75
N VAL A 58 22.71 -2.15 -1.84
CA VAL A 58 23.52 -3.38 -1.82
C VAL A 58 24.81 -3.16 -2.60
N TYR A 59 25.90 -3.80 -2.20
CA TYR A 59 27.21 -3.69 -2.84
C TYR A 59 27.51 -4.86 -3.78
N ASN A 60 26.91 -6.01 -3.50
CA ASN A 60 26.90 -7.21 -4.33
C ASN A 60 25.47 -7.57 -4.73
N THR A 61 25.33 -8.49 -5.68
CA THR A 61 24.00 -9.02 -6.03
C THR A 61 23.41 -9.74 -4.83
N THR A 62 22.16 -9.40 -4.48
CA THR A 62 21.44 -9.98 -3.35
C THR A 62 19.99 -10.28 -3.75
N ASN A 63 19.49 -11.44 -3.34
CA ASN A 63 18.10 -11.82 -3.61
C ASN A 63 17.17 -11.34 -2.48
N TYR A 64 16.13 -10.60 -2.83
CA TYR A 64 15.10 -10.11 -1.92
C TYR A 64 13.82 -10.92 -2.07
N SER A 65 13.18 -11.21 -0.95
CA SER A 65 11.86 -11.83 -0.87
C SER A 65 10.98 -11.01 0.06
N LEU A 66 9.66 -11.24 0.01
CA LEU A 66 8.77 -10.64 0.99
C LEU A 66 9.05 -11.27 2.35
N GLU A 67 9.45 -10.44 3.30
CA GLU A 67 9.43 -10.85 4.70
C GLU A 67 8.00 -11.04 5.19
N GLY A 68 7.84 -11.92 6.18
CA GLY A 68 6.60 -12.00 6.95
C GLY A 68 6.25 -10.63 7.53
N SER A 69 5.02 -10.19 7.30
CA SER A 69 4.59 -8.85 7.67
C SER A 69 3.13 -8.84 8.10
N ARG A 70 2.80 -7.92 9.01
CA ARG A 70 1.42 -7.57 9.32
C ARG A 70 0.96 -6.47 8.36
N PHE A 71 -0.18 -6.68 7.73
CA PHE A 71 -0.88 -5.65 6.99
C PHE A 71 -2.02 -5.09 7.85
N THR A 72 -2.17 -3.78 7.89
CA THR A 72 -3.17 -3.09 8.71
C THR A 72 -3.95 -2.11 7.85
N LEU A 73 -5.27 -2.19 7.94
CA LEU A 73 -6.22 -1.23 7.40
C LEU A 73 -6.82 -0.43 8.56
N GLU A 74 -6.70 0.89 8.49
CA GLU A 74 -7.41 1.82 9.37
C GLU A 74 -8.58 2.43 8.60
N ILE A 75 -9.79 2.34 9.18
CA ILE A 75 -10.98 3.07 8.70
C ILE A 75 -11.09 4.36 9.51
N ILE A 76 -11.14 5.50 8.84
CA ILE A 76 -11.00 6.82 9.46
C ILE A 76 -12.22 7.67 9.12
N LYS A 77 -12.84 8.27 10.15
CA LYS A 77 -13.88 9.30 9.97
C LYS A 77 -13.22 10.61 9.52
N THR A 78 -13.64 11.13 8.37
CA THR A 78 -13.05 12.32 7.72
C THR A 78 -13.99 13.52 7.67
N ALA A 79 -15.24 13.37 8.10
CA ALA A 79 -16.23 14.45 8.17
C ALA A 79 -17.11 14.31 9.42
N ALA A 80 -17.78 15.41 9.83
CA ALA A 80 -18.66 15.41 11.00
C ALA A 80 -19.82 14.41 10.87
N THR A 81 -20.38 14.32 9.66
CA THR A 81 -21.43 13.36 9.26
C THR A 81 -20.86 12.39 8.24
N THR A 82 -21.16 11.10 8.41
CA THR A 82 -20.73 10.04 7.49
C THR A 82 -21.93 9.44 6.78
N GLY A 83 -21.74 9.03 5.54
CA GLY A 83 -22.70 8.22 4.82
C GLY A 83 -22.65 6.75 5.25
N SER A 84 -23.42 5.92 4.55
CA SER A 84 -23.42 4.47 4.71
C SER A 84 -23.35 3.79 3.34
N GLY A 85 -22.83 2.58 3.31
CA GLY A 85 -22.66 1.79 2.10
C GLY A 85 -21.48 0.82 2.22
N THR A 86 -21.37 -0.08 1.26
CA THR A 86 -20.24 -1.01 1.14
C THR A 86 -19.03 -0.30 0.55
N LEU A 87 -17.83 -0.67 0.98
CA LEU A 87 -16.61 -0.23 0.32
C LEU A 87 -16.50 -0.88 -1.07
N ALA A 88 -16.02 -0.12 -2.05
CA ALA A 88 -15.85 -0.61 -3.42
C ALA A 88 -14.92 -1.83 -3.47
N ALA A 89 -15.37 -2.94 -4.06
CA ALA A 89 -14.52 -4.11 -4.24
C ALA A 89 -13.39 -3.82 -5.24
N GLY A 90 -12.26 -4.50 -5.08
CA GLY A 90 -11.13 -4.43 -6.02
C GLY A 90 -9.78 -4.26 -5.35
N LYS A 91 -8.78 -3.91 -6.17
CA LYS A 91 -7.39 -3.70 -5.75
C LYS A 91 -7.25 -2.33 -5.08
N TYR A 92 -6.63 -2.30 -3.91
CA TYR A 92 -6.42 -1.08 -3.14
C TYR A 92 -4.97 -0.62 -3.13
N THR A 93 -4.05 -1.56 -2.90
CA THR A 93 -2.62 -1.24 -2.86
C THR A 93 -1.82 -2.18 -3.73
N SER A 94 -0.68 -1.67 -4.21
CA SER A 94 0.37 -2.47 -4.85
C SER A 94 1.71 -2.10 -4.23
N TYR A 95 2.57 -3.09 -4.03
CA TYR A 95 3.96 -2.90 -3.63
C TYR A 95 4.87 -3.68 -4.56
N ASP A 96 5.81 -2.98 -5.18
CA ASP A 96 6.72 -3.58 -6.15
C ASP A 96 8.03 -2.83 -6.28
N TRP A 97 8.97 -3.36 -7.08
CA TRP A 97 10.08 -2.55 -7.59
C TRP A 97 9.52 -1.28 -8.26
N GLU A 98 10.12 -0.12 -7.99
CA GLU A 98 9.55 1.19 -8.37
C GLU A 98 9.27 1.33 -9.88
N SER A 99 10.12 0.70 -10.70
CA SER A 99 10.00 0.62 -12.17
C SER A 99 9.40 -0.72 -12.67
N GLY A 100 8.96 -1.58 -11.76
CA GLY A 100 8.32 -2.86 -12.07
C GLY A 100 6.85 -2.71 -12.47
N GLY A 101 6.35 -3.70 -13.21
CA GLY A 101 4.95 -3.82 -13.60
C GLY A 101 4.27 -5.09 -13.08
N ASN A 102 4.95 -5.87 -12.23
CA ASN A 102 4.49 -7.17 -11.74
C ASN A 102 4.54 -7.17 -10.20
N PRO A 103 3.56 -6.55 -9.53
CA PRO A 103 3.59 -6.36 -8.09
C PRO A 103 3.84 -7.64 -7.30
N ILE A 104 4.86 -7.61 -6.44
CA ILE A 104 5.16 -8.72 -5.55
C ILE A 104 4.13 -8.86 -4.41
N LEU A 105 3.47 -7.76 -4.04
CA LEU A 105 2.37 -7.75 -3.07
C LEU A 105 1.26 -6.82 -3.54
N GLU A 106 0.03 -7.30 -3.44
CA GLU A 106 -1.17 -6.54 -3.72
C GLU A 106 -2.19 -6.80 -2.62
N THR A 107 -3.04 -5.80 -2.35
CA THR A 107 -4.18 -5.98 -1.46
C THR A 107 -5.48 -5.72 -2.19
N TYR A 108 -6.45 -6.56 -1.88
CA TYR A 108 -7.77 -6.56 -2.48
C TYR A 108 -8.82 -6.60 -1.38
N LEU A 109 -9.92 -5.90 -1.63
CA LEU A 109 -11.18 -6.19 -0.99
C LEU A 109 -12.00 -7.05 -1.95
N SER A 110 -12.10 -8.35 -1.69
CA SER A 110 -13.07 -9.21 -2.38
C SER A 110 -14.47 -8.90 -1.83
N ALA A 111 -15.46 -8.86 -2.73
CA ALA A 111 -16.76 -8.20 -2.56
C ALA A 111 -17.45 -8.25 -1.17
N ASN A 112 -18.10 -7.11 -0.85
CA ASN A 112 -19.06 -6.82 0.22
C ASN A 112 -18.67 -7.27 1.64
N ALA A 113 -17.95 -6.40 2.35
CA ALA A 113 -18.02 -6.30 3.81
C ALA A 113 -18.96 -5.16 4.20
#